data_AF-A0A1V6XYI4-F1
#
_entry.id   AF-A0A1V6XYI4-F1
#
_cell.length_a   1.000
_cell.length_b   1.000
_cell.length_c   1.000
_cell.angle_alpha   90.00
_cell.angle_beta   90.00
_cell.angle_gamma   90.00
#
_symmetry.space_group_name_H-M   'P 1'
#
loop_
_entity.id
_entity.type
_entity.pdbx_description
1 polymer ?
#
loop_
_entity_poly.entity_id
_entity_poly.type
_entity_poly.pdbx_seq_one_letter_code
_entity_poly.pdbx_strand_id
1 'polypeptide(L)'
;MDTRISHVSGIHILPVELLADIAKFTESPDLCAFRLTCRAMYQSSLYHFAQTFVHTLKTDLSPKSLARVKEAANDGIFCPCVRKLEIVRNSKGCLGPLSPDITSKGTYIQAWRDVMKRLVNCQSFKLRNSTYTTPKTGGDGITLDEATGLILEAIATEHIPMGSFSIDIIKNRSRDHQDNL
;
A
#
# COMPACT_ATOMS: atom_id res chain seq x y z
N MET A 1 10.37 58.77 -4.44
CA MET A 1 10.23 57.60 -5.34
C MET A 1 10.83 56.43 -4.58
N ASP A 2 10.00 55.67 -3.86
CA ASP A 2 10.46 54.54 -3.07
C ASP A 2 10.51 53.28 -3.95
N THR A 3 11.73 52.85 -4.25
CA THR A 3 12.02 51.55 -4.84
C THR A 3 11.72 50.49 -3.77
N ARG A 4 10.52 49.90 -3.83
CA ARG A 4 10.24 48.66 -3.09
C ARG A 4 11.18 47.59 -3.61
N ILE A 5 12.22 47.28 -2.83
CA ILE A 5 12.99 46.06 -2.99
C ILE A 5 12.01 44.93 -2.69
N SER A 6 11.48 44.30 -3.74
CA SER A 6 10.82 43.01 -3.61
C SER A 6 11.85 42.07 -3.00
N HIS A 7 11.70 41.75 -1.72
CA HIS A 7 12.50 40.74 -1.05
C HIS A 7 12.38 39.45 -1.86
N VAL A 8 13.40 39.14 -2.66
CA VAL A 8 13.59 37.81 -3.24
C VAL A 8 14.16 36.93 -2.11
N SER A 9 13.41 36.84 -1.00
CA SER A 9 13.67 35.88 0.08
C SER A 9 12.80 34.67 -0.21
N GLY A 10 13.20 33.98 -1.27
CA GLY A 10 12.48 32.87 -1.82
C GLY A 10 12.89 31.57 -1.18
N ILE A 11 11.92 30.81 -0.67
CA ILE A 11 12.09 29.39 -0.39
C ILE A 11 12.69 28.62 -1.60
N HIS A 12 12.53 29.15 -2.81
CA HIS A 12 13.09 28.64 -4.07
C HIS A 12 14.61 28.76 -4.22
N ILE A 13 15.31 29.53 -3.38
CA ILE A 13 16.78 29.69 -3.41
C ILE A 13 17.46 28.72 -2.42
N LEU A 14 16.66 28.09 -1.55
CA LEU A 14 17.21 27.18 -0.56
C LEU A 14 17.77 25.92 -1.24
N PRO A 15 18.91 25.40 -0.74
CA PRO A 15 19.38 24.07 -1.08
C PRO A 15 18.30 23.00 -0.87
N VAL A 16 18.35 21.95 -1.70
CA VAL A 16 17.37 20.86 -1.69
C VAL A 16 17.30 20.15 -0.34
N GLU A 17 18.41 20.11 0.41
CA GLU A 17 18.51 19.54 1.74
C GLU A 17 17.69 20.33 2.75
N LEU A 18 17.73 21.67 2.69
CA LEU A 18 16.92 22.53 3.55
C LEU A 18 15.44 22.43 3.18
N LEU A 19 15.12 22.34 1.89
CA LEU A 19 13.74 22.09 1.46
C LEU A 19 13.21 20.73 1.93
N ALA A 20 14.06 19.71 1.92
CA ALA A 20 13.72 18.38 2.42
C ALA A 20 13.53 18.40 3.95
N ASP A 21 14.32 19.19 4.67
CA ASP A 21 14.19 19.33 6.12
C ASP A 21 12.93 20.11 6.50
N ILE A 22 12.62 21.21 5.81
CA ILE A 22 11.38 21.97 5.97
C ILE A 22 10.17 21.06 5.77
N ALA A 23 10.20 20.18 4.76
CA ALA A 23 9.09 19.25 4.50
C ALA A 23 8.78 18.34 5.70
N LYS A 24 9.76 18.00 6.55
CA LYS A 24 9.54 17.17 7.75
C LYS A 24 8.70 17.86 8.82
N PHE A 25 8.63 19.19 8.79
CA PHE A 25 7.84 20.01 9.72
C PHE A 25 6.46 20.35 9.17
N THR A 26 6.08 19.81 8.00
CA THR A 26 4.75 20.02 7.41
C THR A 26 3.82 18.86 7.76
N GLU A 27 2.59 19.18 8.15
CA GLU A 27 1.54 18.17 8.36
C GLU A 27 1.04 17.62 7.02
N SER A 28 0.29 16.51 7.04
CA SER A 28 -0.15 15.82 5.82
C SER A 28 -0.83 16.71 4.76
N PRO A 29 -1.79 17.60 5.10
CA PRO A 29 -2.42 18.48 4.12
C PRO A 29 -1.42 19.49 3.53
N ASP A 30 -0.57 20.06 4.38
CA ASP A 30 0.42 21.07 3.99
C ASP A 30 1.57 20.47 3.18
N LEU A 31 1.96 19.23 3.47
CA LEU A 31 2.95 18.49 2.69
C LEU A 31 2.47 18.26 1.26
N CYS A 32 1.17 18.02 1.05
CA CYS A 32 0.57 17.96 -0.28
C CYS A 32 0.65 19.33 -0.98
N ALA A 33 0.30 20.41 -0.30
CA ALA A 33 0.38 21.77 -0.86
C ALA A 33 1.83 22.16 -1.21
N PHE A 34 2.78 21.85 -0.33
CA PHE A 34 4.21 22.05 -0.51
C PHE A 34 4.69 21.35 -1.80
N ARG A 35 4.30 20.08 -1.99
CA ARG A 35 4.64 19.30 -3.19
C ARG A 35 4.08 19.88 -4.48
N LEU A 36 2.91 20.48 -4.43
CA LEU A 36 2.23 21.05 -5.59
C LEU A 36 2.78 22.44 -5.99
N THR A 37 3.64 23.05 -5.17
CA THR A 37 4.13 24.40 -5.42
C THR A 37 5.11 24.46 -6.60
N CYS A 38 6.12 23.57 -6.64
CA CYS A 38 7.04 23.49 -7.77
C CYS A 38 7.81 22.16 -7.79
N ARG A 39 8.54 21.91 -8.89
CA ARG A 39 9.34 20.69 -9.08
C ARG A 39 10.40 20.48 -7.98
N ALA A 40 11.05 21.54 -7.52
CA ALA A 40 12.08 21.45 -6.49
C ALA A 40 11.49 20.95 -5.16
N MET A 41 10.36 21.53 -4.73
CA MET A 41 9.64 21.10 -3.53
C MET A 41 9.07 19.69 -3.67
N TYR A 42 8.58 19.33 -4.85
CA TYR A 42 8.13 17.98 -5.14
C TYR A 42 9.25 16.95 -4.93
N GLN A 43 10.43 17.22 -5.48
CA GLN A 43 11.57 16.32 -5.41
C GLN A 43 12.18 16.26 -4.00
N SER A 44 12.36 17.41 -3.34
CA SER A 44 12.97 17.48 -2.00
C SER A 44 12.12 16.78 -0.93
N SER A 45 10.80 16.88 -1.03
CA SER A 45 9.88 16.29 -0.05
C SER A 45 9.51 14.84 -0.34
N LEU A 46 9.97 14.26 -1.46
CA LEU A 46 9.52 12.94 -1.93
C LEU A 46 9.75 11.83 -0.90
N TYR A 47 10.90 11.83 -0.26
CA TYR A 47 11.22 10.83 0.76
C TYR A 47 10.30 10.95 1.99
N HIS A 48 10.14 12.17 2.52
CA HIS A 48 9.27 12.40 3.68
C HIS A 48 7.80 12.09 3.35
N PHE A 49 7.33 12.48 2.16
CA PHE A 49 6.01 12.13 1.67
C PHE A 49 5.81 10.61 1.60
N ALA A 50 6.79 9.88 1.07
CA ALA A 50 6.73 8.41 0.99
C ALA A 50 6.63 7.80 2.39
N GLN A 51 7.40 8.29 3.37
CA GLN A 51 7.32 7.82 4.76
C GLN A 51 5.94 8.10 5.39
N THR A 52 5.38 9.29 5.14
CA THR A 52 4.09 9.71 5.71
C THR A 52 2.93 8.92 5.11
N PHE A 53 2.87 8.77 3.77
CA PHE A 53 1.69 8.26 3.08
C PHE A 53 1.79 6.83 2.56
N VAL A 54 3.01 6.30 2.33
CA VAL A 54 3.23 5.02 1.62
C VAL A 54 3.64 3.89 2.58
N HIS A 55 3.41 4.07 3.88
CA HIS A 55 3.71 3.06 4.89
C HIS A 55 2.86 1.78 4.78
N THR A 56 1.70 1.84 4.10
CA THR A 56 0.82 0.68 3.88
C THR A 56 0.60 0.42 2.39
N LEU A 57 0.97 -0.76 1.90
CA LEU A 57 0.58 -1.26 0.58
C LEU A 57 -0.67 -2.13 0.69
N LYS A 58 -1.71 -1.78 -0.07
CA LYS A 58 -2.91 -2.60 -0.19
C LYS A 58 -2.81 -3.51 -1.41
N THR A 59 -3.24 -4.77 -1.31
CA THR A 59 -3.27 -5.70 -2.45
C THR A 59 -4.50 -6.61 -2.38
N ASP A 60 -5.03 -7.00 -3.53
CA ASP A 60 -6.08 -8.01 -3.65
C ASP A 60 -5.53 -9.37 -4.13
N LEU A 61 -4.21 -9.52 -4.09
CA LEU A 61 -3.50 -10.67 -4.64
C LEU A 61 -3.85 -10.95 -6.12
N SER A 62 -4.32 -9.98 -6.90
CA SER A 62 -4.52 -10.15 -8.33
C SER A 62 -3.20 -10.00 -9.11
N PRO A 63 -3.12 -10.45 -10.37
CA PRO A 63 -1.95 -10.17 -11.21
C PRO A 63 -1.64 -8.67 -11.35
N LYS A 64 -2.69 -7.84 -11.40
CA LYS A 64 -2.54 -6.37 -11.47
C LYS A 64 -1.97 -5.81 -10.17
N SER A 65 -2.43 -6.29 -9.01
CA SER A 65 -1.86 -5.83 -7.74
C SER A 65 -0.43 -6.33 -7.55
N LEU A 66 -0.11 -7.56 -7.97
CA LEU A 66 1.24 -8.09 -7.94
C LEU A 66 2.20 -7.20 -8.74
N ALA A 67 1.84 -6.81 -9.97
CA ALA A 67 2.66 -5.91 -10.78
C ALA A 67 2.94 -4.57 -10.05
N ARG A 68 1.90 -3.95 -9.48
CA ARG A 68 2.04 -2.69 -8.74
C ARG A 68 2.88 -2.83 -7.45
N VAL A 69 2.69 -3.90 -6.68
CA VAL A 69 3.50 -4.15 -5.47
C VAL A 69 4.94 -4.45 -5.87
N LYS A 70 5.17 -5.16 -6.98
CA LYS A 70 6.52 -5.41 -7.52
C LYS A 70 7.20 -4.11 -7.93
N GLU A 71 6.50 -3.18 -8.58
CA GLU A 71 7.04 -1.84 -8.88
C GLU A 71 7.44 -1.11 -7.60
N ALA A 72 6.56 -1.05 -6.61
CA ALA A 72 6.86 -0.41 -5.33
C ALA A 72 8.04 -1.07 -4.59
N ALA A 73 8.17 -2.40 -4.66
CA ALA A 73 9.27 -3.15 -4.06
C ALA A 73 10.61 -2.95 -4.78
N ASN A 74 10.59 -2.51 -6.04
CA ASN A 74 11.79 -2.20 -6.83
C ASN A 74 12.16 -0.71 -6.82
N ASP A 75 11.30 0.14 -6.28
CA ASP A 75 11.54 1.57 -6.19
C ASP A 75 12.40 1.89 -4.96
N GLY A 76 13.52 2.57 -5.17
CA GLY A 76 14.49 2.90 -4.11
C GLY A 76 13.97 3.87 -3.04
N ILE A 77 12.88 4.59 -3.32
CA ILE A 77 12.27 5.54 -2.38
C ILE A 77 11.10 4.89 -1.67
N PHE A 78 10.21 4.19 -2.39
CA PHE A 78 9.02 3.60 -1.79
C PHE A 78 9.32 2.32 -1.01
N CYS A 79 10.17 1.44 -1.53
CA CYS A 79 10.43 0.14 -0.90
C CYS A 79 10.85 0.26 0.59
N PRO A 80 11.78 1.17 0.96
CA PRO A 80 12.14 1.35 2.37
C PRO A 80 11.02 1.94 3.24
N CYS A 81 10.03 2.61 2.64
CA CYS A 81 8.94 3.25 3.38
C CYS A 81 7.80 2.28 3.71
N VAL A 82 7.67 1.16 2.99
CA VAL A 82 6.60 0.19 3.21
C VAL A 82 6.83 -0.56 4.52
N ARG A 83 5.90 -0.41 5.47
CA ARG A 83 5.91 -1.08 6.78
C ARG A 83 4.82 -2.13 6.93
N LYS A 84 3.77 -2.03 6.11
CA LYS A 84 2.58 -2.87 6.20
C LYS A 84 2.09 -3.34 4.84
N LEU A 85 1.77 -4.62 4.73
CA LEU A 85 1.05 -5.22 3.62
C LEU A 85 -0.38 -5.56 4.08
N GLU A 86 -1.37 -4.93 3.45
CA GLU A 86 -2.78 -5.12 3.75
C GLU A 86 -3.49 -5.78 2.57
N ILE A 87 -4.05 -6.97 2.81
CA ILE A 87 -4.73 -7.76 1.80
C ILE A 87 -6.22 -7.54 1.93
N VAL A 88 -6.82 -7.03 0.86
CA VAL A 88 -8.22 -6.62 0.78
C VAL A 88 -8.84 -7.25 -0.46
N ARG A 89 -10.11 -7.65 -0.38
CA ARG A 89 -10.84 -8.12 -1.57
C ARG A 89 -10.92 -7.02 -2.63
N ASN A 90 -10.88 -7.41 -3.89
CA ASN A 90 -11.07 -6.51 -5.03
C ASN A 90 -12.52 -6.00 -5.12
N SER A 91 -12.82 -5.14 -6.10
CA SER A 91 -14.18 -4.59 -6.30
C SER A 91 -15.25 -5.66 -6.57
N LYS A 92 -14.86 -6.87 -6.98
CA LYS A 92 -15.75 -8.03 -7.19
C LYS A 92 -15.85 -8.93 -5.96
N GLY A 93 -15.18 -8.58 -4.85
CA GLY A 93 -15.16 -9.39 -3.64
C GLY A 93 -14.20 -10.58 -3.68
N CYS A 94 -13.27 -10.62 -4.65
CA CYS A 94 -12.35 -11.75 -4.83
C CYS A 94 -10.94 -11.40 -4.37
N LEU A 95 -10.18 -12.41 -3.95
CA LEU A 95 -8.72 -12.37 -3.84
C LEU A 95 -8.14 -13.20 -4.97
N GLY A 96 -6.95 -12.86 -5.46
CA GLY A 96 -6.33 -13.68 -6.49
C GLY A 96 -6.81 -13.41 -7.91
N PRO A 97 -6.15 -14.01 -8.91
CA PRO A 97 -6.79 -14.29 -10.18
C PRO A 97 -8.00 -15.22 -9.99
N LEU A 98 -9.05 -15.01 -10.80
CA LEU A 98 -10.16 -15.94 -10.94
C LEU A 98 -9.68 -17.08 -11.86
N SER A 99 -9.53 -18.28 -11.32
CA SER A 99 -9.01 -19.49 -11.96
C SER A 99 -7.55 -19.42 -12.41
N PRO A 100 -6.57 -19.60 -11.50
CA PRO A 100 -5.21 -19.91 -11.91
C PRO A 100 -5.14 -21.35 -12.44
N ASP A 101 -4.64 -21.55 -13.65
CA ASP A 101 -4.16 -22.88 -14.08
C ASP A 101 -3.19 -23.40 -13.00
N ILE A 102 -3.32 -24.67 -12.58
CA ILE A 102 -2.57 -25.27 -11.46
C ILE A 102 -1.05 -25.07 -11.66
N THR A 103 -0.60 -25.19 -12.91
CA THR A 103 0.81 -24.97 -13.32
C THR A 103 1.26 -23.53 -13.09
N SER A 104 0.34 -22.56 -13.24
CA SER A 104 0.60 -21.12 -13.03
C SER A 104 0.56 -20.71 -11.56
N LYS A 105 -0.09 -21.49 -10.69
CA LYS A 105 -0.25 -21.17 -9.26
C LYS A 105 1.09 -21.16 -8.53
N GLY A 106 1.98 -22.13 -8.81
CA GLY A 106 3.30 -22.20 -8.21
C GLY A 106 4.17 -20.98 -8.55
N THR A 107 4.23 -20.61 -9.84
CA THR A 107 4.93 -19.40 -10.31
C THR A 107 4.33 -18.14 -9.71
N TYR A 108 3.00 -18.09 -9.58
CA TYR A 108 2.29 -16.95 -9.00
C TYR A 108 2.63 -16.75 -7.51
N ILE A 109 2.62 -17.84 -6.74
CA ILE A 109 3.01 -17.84 -5.34
C ILE A 109 4.48 -17.41 -5.20
N GLN A 110 5.36 -17.94 -6.04
CA GLN A 110 6.78 -17.56 -6.01
C GLN A 110 6.98 -16.08 -6.29
N ALA A 111 6.26 -15.51 -7.27
CA ALA A 111 6.34 -14.09 -7.56
C ALA A 111 5.90 -13.22 -6.35
N TRP A 112 4.90 -13.66 -5.59
CA TRP A 112 4.53 -12.99 -4.34
C TRP A 112 5.60 -13.13 -3.25
N ARG A 113 6.23 -14.31 -3.11
CA ARG A 113 7.38 -14.49 -2.20
C ARG A 113 8.51 -13.53 -2.54
N ASP A 114 8.91 -13.47 -3.81
CA ASP A 114 9.99 -12.61 -4.27
C ASP A 114 9.73 -11.13 -3.97
N VAL A 115 8.47 -10.70 -4.11
CA VAL A 115 8.06 -9.33 -3.79
C VAL A 115 8.07 -9.08 -2.28
N MET A 116 7.51 -9.99 -1.48
CA MET A 116 7.50 -9.85 -0.02
C MET A 116 8.90 -9.83 0.57
N LYS A 117 9.82 -10.65 0.04
CA LYS A 117 11.24 -10.66 0.41
C LYS A 117 11.92 -9.30 0.19
N ARG A 118 11.56 -8.58 -0.88
CA ARG A 118 12.14 -7.27 -1.19
C ARG A 118 11.64 -6.18 -0.26
N LEU A 119 10.46 -6.33 0.32
CA LEU A 119 9.88 -5.37 1.27
C LEU A 119 10.51 -5.53 2.67
N VAL A 120 11.82 -5.27 2.77
CA VAL A 120 12.65 -5.53 3.97
C VAL A 120 12.15 -4.87 5.26
N ASN A 121 11.43 -3.76 5.12
CA ASN A 121 10.89 -2.98 6.23
C ASN A 121 9.43 -3.33 6.57
N CYS A 122 8.81 -4.22 5.79
CA CYS A 122 7.43 -4.64 5.97
C CYS A 122 7.32 -5.76 7.02
N GLN A 123 6.88 -5.38 8.21
CA GLN A 123 6.77 -6.28 9.36
C GLN A 123 5.34 -6.44 9.87
N SER A 124 4.38 -5.77 9.22
CA SER A 124 2.97 -5.83 9.57
C SER A 124 2.16 -6.42 8.41
N PHE A 125 1.42 -7.48 8.68
CA PHE A 125 0.57 -8.15 7.71
C PHE A 125 -0.88 -8.13 8.19
N LYS A 126 -1.80 -7.72 7.31
CA LYS A 126 -3.22 -7.63 7.65
C LYS A 126 -4.09 -8.22 6.56
N LEU A 127 -4.92 -9.20 6.92
CA LEU A 127 -5.96 -9.74 6.06
C LEU A 127 -7.30 -9.13 6.44
N ARG A 128 -7.96 -8.43 5.52
CA ARG A 128 -9.35 -7.97 5.71
C ARG A 128 -10.30 -8.78 4.88
N ASN A 129 -11.22 -9.46 5.56
CA ASN A 129 -12.31 -10.19 4.95
C ASN A 129 -13.65 -9.53 5.28
N SER A 130 -14.23 -8.79 4.33
CA SER A 130 -15.60 -8.28 4.46
C SER A 130 -16.59 -9.27 3.84
N THR A 131 -17.59 -9.68 4.62
CA THR A 131 -18.61 -10.67 4.22
C THR A 131 -19.72 -10.13 3.31
N TYR A 132 -19.64 -8.87 2.85
CA TYR A 132 -20.71 -8.15 2.13
C TYR A 132 -21.01 -8.69 0.72
N THR A 133 -20.04 -9.32 0.06
CA THR A 133 -20.33 -10.08 -1.14
C THR A 133 -20.70 -11.48 -0.68
N THR A 134 -22.00 -11.82 -0.71
CA THR A 134 -22.41 -13.22 -0.80
C THR A 134 -21.39 -13.92 -1.69
N PRO A 135 -20.69 -14.97 -1.21
CA PRO A 135 -19.85 -15.74 -2.11
C PRO A 135 -20.77 -16.13 -3.25
N LYS A 136 -20.58 -15.55 -4.43
CA LYS A 136 -21.22 -16.10 -5.61
C LYS A 136 -20.72 -17.53 -5.63
N THR A 137 -21.63 -18.47 -5.42
CA THR A 137 -21.38 -19.90 -5.53
C THR A 137 -20.74 -20.08 -6.91
N GLY A 138 -19.41 -20.31 -6.95
CA GLY A 138 -18.60 -20.28 -8.18
C GLY A 138 -17.55 -19.15 -8.30
N GLY A 139 -17.20 -18.44 -7.22
CA GLY A 139 -16.10 -17.48 -7.24
C GLY A 139 -14.74 -18.17 -7.25
N ASP A 140 -14.17 -18.42 -8.43
CA ASP A 140 -12.89 -19.12 -8.68
C ASP A 140 -11.61 -18.38 -8.19
N GLY A 141 -11.72 -17.50 -7.18
CA GLY A 141 -10.58 -16.77 -6.63
C GLY A 141 -9.83 -17.53 -5.53
N ILE A 142 -8.67 -17.02 -5.15
CA ILE A 142 -7.94 -17.50 -3.96
C ILE A 142 -8.83 -17.28 -2.74
N THR A 143 -9.07 -18.34 -1.97
CA THR A 143 -9.83 -18.28 -0.71
C THR A 143 -9.05 -17.52 0.37
N LEU A 144 -9.72 -17.10 1.45
CA LEU A 144 -9.04 -16.47 2.57
C LEU A 144 -7.98 -17.40 3.18
N ASP A 145 -8.27 -18.69 3.24
CA ASP A 145 -7.40 -19.70 3.82
C ASP A 145 -6.15 -19.91 2.95
N GLU A 146 -6.31 -19.95 1.63
CA GLU A 146 -5.18 -19.99 0.70
C GLU A 146 -4.34 -18.71 0.74
N ALA A 147 -4.98 -17.54 0.84
CA ALA A 147 -4.27 -16.26 1.00
C ALA A 147 -3.48 -16.23 2.32
N THR A 148 -4.08 -16.72 3.41
CA THR A 148 -3.43 -16.85 4.71
C THR A 148 -2.23 -17.80 4.63
N GLY A 149 -2.44 -18.98 4.04
CA GLY A 149 -1.40 -19.98 3.81
C GLY A 149 -0.23 -19.41 3.01
N LEU A 150 -0.50 -18.72 1.90
CA LEU A 150 0.51 -18.09 1.05
C LEU A 150 1.40 -17.13 1.84
N ILE A 151 0.82 -16.28 2.68
CA ILE A 151 1.57 -15.28 3.45
C ILE A 151 2.40 -15.94 4.53
N LEU A 152 1.78 -16.82 5.33
CA LEU A 152 2.47 -17.48 6.44
C LEU A 152 3.59 -18.38 5.92
N GLU A 153 3.35 -19.09 4.82
CA GLU A 153 4.37 -19.88 4.14
C GLU A 153 5.52 -19.00 3.66
N ALA A 154 5.25 -17.86 3.01
CA ALA A 154 6.29 -16.95 2.56
C ALA A 154 7.11 -16.35 3.72
N ILE A 155 6.44 -15.94 4.80
CA ILE A 155 7.09 -15.41 6.01
C ILE A 155 8.02 -16.47 6.61
N ALA A 156 7.54 -17.71 6.73
CA ALA A 156 8.31 -18.81 7.26
C ALA A 156 9.50 -19.19 6.35
N THR A 157 9.28 -19.26 5.04
CA THR A 157 10.29 -19.69 4.04
C THR A 157 11.40 -18.66 3.88
N GLU A 158 11.05 -17.38 3.80
CA GLU A 158 12.00 -16.29 3.52
C GLU A 158 12.52 -15.61 4.79
N HIS A 159 12.17 -16.13 5.97
CA HIS A 159 12.54 -15.57 7.28
C HIS A 159 12.21 -14.08 7.41
N ILE A 160 11.04 -13.67 6.89
CA ILE A 160 10.62 -12.26 6.92
C ILE A 160 10.35 -11.88 8.38
N PRO A 161 10.96 -10.80 8.91
CA PRO A 161 10.70 -10.36 10.28
C PRO A 161 9.24 -9.92 10.41
N MET A 162 8.46 -10.65 11.20
CA MET A 162 7.05 -10.37 11.44
C MET A 162 6.85 -9.78 12.82
N GLY A 163 6.55 -8.48 12.88
CA GLY A 163 6.21 -7.79 14.12
C GLY A 163 4.71 -7.84 14.45
N SER A 164 3.84 -7.91 13.43
CA SER A 164 2.40 -8.05 13.64
C SER A 164 1.72 -8.81 12.49
N PHE A 165 0.75 -9.64 12.86
CA PHE A 165 -0.15 -10.32 11.94
C PHE A 165 -1.58 -10.21 12.45
N SER A 166 -2.51 -9.84 11.58
CA SER A 166 -3.93 -9.66 11.95
C SER A 166 -4.86 -10.14 10.85
N ILE A 167 -5.97 -10.76 11.26
CA ILE A 167 -7.07 -11.14 10.39
C ILE A 167 -8.33 -10.45 10.92
N ASP A 168 -8.87 -9.53 10.12
CA ASP A 168 -10.12 -8.84 10.41
C ASP A 168 -11.26 -9.51 9.63
N ILE A 169 -12.16 -10.16 10.36
CA ILE A 169 -13.40 -10.70 9.80
C ILE A 169 -14.53 -9.72 10.09
N ILE A 170 -14.90 -8.91 9.10
CA ILE A 170 -15.93 -7.90 9.26
C ILE A 170 -17.28 -8.52 8.89
N LYS A 171 -18.13 -8.71 9.91
CA LYS A 171 -19.54 -9.06 9.79
C LYS A 171 -20.37 -7.78 9.91
N ASN A 172 -20.91 -7.27 8.79
CA ASN A 172 -21.90 -6.21 8.85
C ASN A 172 -23.30 -6.84 8.81
N ARG A 173 -24.14 -6.53 9.80
CA ARG A 173 -25.57 -6.87 9.76
C ARG A 173 -26.21 -6.14 8.58
N SER A 174 -26.89 -6.85 7.68
CA SER A 174 -27.76 -6.19 6.70
C SER A 174 -28.88 -5.49 7.47
N ARG A 175 -29.17 -4.24 7.10
CA ARG A 175 -30.36 -3.53 7.56
C ARG A 175 -31.49 -3.81 6.58
N ASP A 176 -31.88 -5.08 6.45
CA ASP A 176 -33.05 -5.45 5.66
C ASP A 176 -34.11 -6.06 6.57
N HIS A 177 -34.78 -5.23 7.37
CA HIS A 177 -36.19 -5.40 7.79
C HIS A 177 -36.55 -4.37 8.87
N GLN A 178 -37.10 -3.24 8.43
CA GLN A 178 -38.21 -2.56 9.09
C GLN A 178 -38.58 -1.37 8.21
N ASP A 179 -39.55 -1.58 7.33
CA ASP A 179 -40.52 -0.58 6.86
C ASP A 179 -41.60 -1.34 6.09
N ASN A 180 -42.42 -2.09 6.84
CA ASN A 180 -43.75 -2.48 6.38
C ASN A 180 -44.71 -1.44 6.93
N LEU A 181 -45.13 -0.54 6.03
CA LEU A 181 -46.30 0.34 6.17
C LEU A 181 -47.53 -0.43 5.71
#